data_AF-A0A975I4W3-F1
#
_entry.id   AF-A0A975I4W3-F1
#
_cell.length_a   1.000
_cell.length_b   1.000
_cell.length_c   1.000
_cell.angle_alpha   90.00
_cell.angle_beta   90.00
_cell.angle_gamma   90.00
#
_symmetry.space_group_name_H-M   'P 1'
#
loop_
_entity.id
_entity.type
_entity.pdbx_description
1 polymer ?
#
loop_
_entity_poly.entity_id
_entity_poly.type
_entity_poly.pdbx_seq_one_letter_code
_entity_poly.pdbx_strand_id
1 'polypeptide(L)'
;MDESKFLYAWVAEIIEREISKPSQKSPAKTRMHAFSGDGAVVQWQQAEGGTMAFAGVITLSEIRYGASMLIASDPGFAARLGEWYREILIAATAKVHGLTVATRNVTDFEKTGRRLFNPWGYGA
;
A
#
# COMPACT_ATOMS: atom_id res chain seq x y z
N MET A 1 14.98 16.23 17.79
CA MET A 1 14.48 15.96 16.43
C MET A 1 13.50 14.81 16.59
N ASP A 2 12.21 15.03 16.33
CA ASP A 2 11.11 14.16 16.78
C ASP A 2 10.91 12.98 15.82
N GLU A 3 11.32 11.78 16.25
CA GLU A 3 11.24 10.53 15.47
C GLU A 3 9.79 10.10 15.18
N SER A 4 8.80 10.63 15.91
CA SER A 4 7.40 10.28 15.66
C SER A 4 6.93 10.74 14.27
N LYS A 5 7.54 11.80 13.69
CA LYS A 5 7.16 12.36 12.37
C LYS A 5 7.63 11.52 11.17
N PHE A 6 8.58 10.61 11.35
CA PHE A 6 9.17 9.82 10.26
C PHE A 6 8.30 8.66 9.76
N LEU A 7 7.45 8.13 10.65
CA LEU A 7 6.48 7.07 10.34
C LEU A 7 5.35 7.60 9.46
N TYR A 8 4.93 8.82 9.78
CA TYR A 8 3.86 9.53 9.13
C TYR A 8 4.28 9.90 7.68
N ALA A 9 5.50 10.41 7.45
CA ALA A 9 5.88 11.10 6.20
C ALA A 9 6.06 10.19 4.98
N TRP A 10 5.84 8.89 5.15
CA TRP A 10 6.27 7.90 4.18
C TRP A 10 5.24 6.81 3.91
N VAL A 11 4.33 6.55 4.84
CA VAL A 11 3.13 5.78 4.53
C VAL A 11 2.44 6.39 3.30
N ALA A 12 2.35 7.71 3.22
CA ALA A 12 1.75 8.38 2.07
C ALA A 12 2.49 8.19 0.74
N GLU A 13 3.83 8.16 0.75
CA GLU A 13 4.62 7.90 -0.47
C GLU A 13 4.30 6.50 -1.06
N ILE A 14 3.97 5.52 -0.21
CA ILE A 14 3.51 4.20 -0.66
C ILE A 14 2.08 4.25 -1.19
N ILE A 15 1.19 4.93 -0.47
CA ILE A 15 -0.22 5.10 -0.88
C ILE A 15 -0.29 5.70 -2.28
N GLU A 16 0.53 6.71 -2.56
CA GLU A 16 0.52 7.39 -3.86
C GLU A 16 1.02 6.51 -5.02
N ARG A 17 1.99 5.64 -4.75
CA ARG A 17 2.55 4.72 -5.76
C ARG A 17 1.67 3.51 -6.04
N GLU A 18 0.80 3.12 -5.10
CA GLU A 18 -0.10 1.97 -5.27
C GLU A 18 -1.50 2.32 -5.79
N ILE A 19 -2.07 3.47 -5.40
CA ILE A 19 -3.36 3.92 -5.94
C ILE A 19 -3.26 4.24 -7.45
N SER A 20 -2.07 4.58 -7.94
CA SER A 20 -1.83 4.96 -9.34
C SER A 20 -1.61 3.77 -10.32
N LYS A 21 -1.69 2.50 -9.89
CA LYS A 21 -1.50 1.35 -10.80
C LYS A 21 -2.80 0.83 -11.41
N PRO A 22 -2.82 0.50 -12.71
CA PRO A 22 -3.84 -0.39 -13.24
C PRO A 22 -3.67 -1.80 -12.64
N SER A 23 -4.79 -2.38 -12.23
CA SER A 23 -4.92 -3.72 -11.64
C SER A 23 -4.05 -4.79 -12.34
N GLN A 24 -3.10 -5.39 -11.61
CA GLN A 24 -2.46 -6.63 -12.03
C GLN A 24 -3.17 -7.84 -11.39
N LYS A 25 -4.03 -8.44 -12.23
CA LYS A 25 -4.63 -9.79 -12.20
C LYS A 25 -5.10 -10.34 -10.86
N SER A 26 -6.39 -10.13 -10.60
CA SER A 26 -7.23 -11.07 -9.84
C SER A 26 -7.80 -12.12 -10.81
N PRO A 27 -7.88 -13.41 -10.44
CA PRO A 27 -8.46 -14.42 -11.31
C PRO A 27 -9.99 -14.26 -11.36
N ALA A 28 -10.52 -14.41 -12.57
CA ALA A 28 -11.93 -14.51 -12.95
C ALA A 28 -12.78 -13.23 -12.89
N LYS A 29 -13.68 -13.16 -13.87
CA LYS A 29 -14.48 -12.01 -14.30
C LYS A 29 -15.56 -11.67 -13.27
N THR A 30 -15.22 -10.90 -12.24
CA THR A 30 -16.22 -10.15 -11.46
C THR A 30 -16.23 -8.73 -12.00
N ARG A 31 -17.42 -8.21 -12.29
CA ARG A 31 -17.67 -6.88 -12.86
C ARG A 31 -16.80 -5.86 -12.13
N MET A 32 -15.67 -5.45 -12.72
CA MET A 32 -14.85 -4.38 -12.17
C MET A 32 -15.73 -3.14 -12.23
N HIS A 33 -16.25 -2.69 -11.09
CA HIS A 33 -16.56 -1.28 -10.97
C HIS A 33 -15.22 -0.59 -11.18
N ALA A 34 -15.04 0.01 -12.35
CA ALA A 34 -13.92 0.89 -12.61
C ALA A 34 -14.08 2.08 -11.67
N PHE A 35 -13.60 1.92 -10.44
CA PHE A 35 -13.47 3.01 -9.50
C PHE A 35 -12.32 3.87 -10.02
N SER A 36 -12.65 4.73 -10.97
CA SER A 36 -11.86 5.91 -11.26
C SER A 36 -12.10 6.82 -10.06
N GLY A 37 -11.08 7.03 -9.21
CA GLY A 37 -11.16 8.07 -8.19
C GLY A 37 -11.60 9.41 -8.80
N ASP A 38 -12.08 10.33 -7.96
CA ASP A 38 -12.44 11.66 -8.44
C ASP A 38 -11.25 12.28 -9.19
N GLY A 39 -11.49 12.72 -10.43
CA GLY A 39 -10.45 13.18 -11.33
C GLY A 39 -9.64 14.36 -10.76
N ALA A 40 -10.28 15.24 -9.98
CA ALA A 40 -9.59 16.34 -9.33
C ALA A 40 -8.66 15.85 -8.22
N VAL A 41 -9.10 14.85 -7.44
CA VAL A 41 -8.29 14.24 -6.37
C VAL A 41 -7.08 13.52 -6.97
N VAL A 42 -7.28 12.75 -8.04
CA VAL A 42 -6.18 12.07 -8.74
C VAL A 42 -5.17 13.09 -9.28
N GLN A 43 -5.64 14.16 -9.94
CA GLN A 43 -4.75 15.19 -10.48
C GLN A 43 -3.96 15.92 -9.39
N TRP A 44 -4.63 16.31 -8.29
CA TRP A 44 -3.97 16.94 -7.15
C TRP A 44 -2.89 16.03 -6.55
N GLN A 45 -3.22 14.76 -6.31
CA GLN A 45 -2.28 13.78 -5.76
C GLN A 45 -1.04 13.62 -6.65
N GLN A 46 -1.24 13.52 -7.97
CA GLN A 46 -0.13 13.41 -8.92
C GLN A 46 0.73 14.69 -8.99
N ALA A 47 0.12 15.86 -8.76
CA ALA A 47 0.82 17.14 -8.75
C ALA A 47 1.62 17.39 -7.45
N GLU A 48 1.17 16.87 -6.31
CA GLU A 48 1.84 17.02 -5.01
C GLU A 48 3.08 16.11 -4.86
N GLY A 49 3.15 15.02 -5.64
CA GLY A 49 4.38 14.29 -5.90
C GLY A 49 4.91 13.43 -4.74
N GLY A 50 4.05 12.88 -3.87
CA GLY A 50 4.46 11.85 -2.91
C GLY A 50 4.77 12.33 -1.51
N THR A 51 5.06 13.62 -1.37
CA THR A 51 6.00 14.06 -0.34
C THR A 51 5.37 14.70 0.90
N MET A 52 4.07 15.05 0.89
CA MET A 52 3.46 15.82 2.00
C MET A 52 2.12 15.29 2.53
N ALA A 53 1.58 14.18 2.02
CA ALA A 53 0.38 13.57 2.58
C ALA A 53 0.71 12.63 3.76
N PHE A 54 -0.28 12.36 4.61
CA PHE A 54 -0.13 11.55 5.83
C PHE A 54 -1.44 10.86 6.17
N ALA A 55 -1.42 9.56 6.51
CA ALA A 55 -2.58 8.83 7.00
C ALA A 55 -2.34 8.31 8.43
N GLY A 56 -3.26 8.62 9.34
CA GLY A 56 -3.21 8.14 10.72
C GLY A 56 -3.62 6.66 10.83
N VAL A 57 -3.23 6.01 11.94
CA VAL A 57 -3.61 4.61 12.22
C VAL A 57 -5.14 4.41 12.30
N ILE A 58 -5.88 5.43 12.74
CA ILE A 58 -7.35 5.39 12.75
C ILE A 58 -7.88 5.34 11.32
N THR A 59 -7.42 6.24 10.45
CA THR A 59 -7.79 6.24 9.02
C THR A 59 -7.43 4.92 8.33
N LEU A 60 -6.25 4.36 8.59
CA LEU A 60 -5.87 3.05 8.07
C LEU A 60 -6.81 1.94 8.59
N SER A 61 -7.26 2.04 9.85
CA SER A 61 -8.20 1.08 10.45
C SER A 61 -9.60 1.20 9.87
N GLU A 62 -10.05 2.42 9.55
CA GLU A 62 -11.32 2.67 8.86
C GLU A 62 -11.29 2.10 7.44
N ILE A 63 -10.20 2.30 6.70
CA ILE A 63 -10.02 1.71 5.36
C ILE A 63 -10.07 0.18 5.42
N ARG A 64 -9.35 -0.42 6.37
CA ARG A 64 -9.39 -1.87 6.59
C ARG A 64 -10.80 -2.35 6.93
N TYR A 65 -11.50 -1.63 7.81
CA TYR A 65 -12.85 -1.99 8.22
C TYR A 65 -13.84 -1.89 7.05
N GLY A 66 -13.75 -0.82 6.26
CA GLY A 66 -14.51 -0.66 5.01
C GLY A 66 -14.23 -1.80 4.02
N ALA A 67 -12.97 -2.22 3.85
CA ALA A 67 -12.63 -3.38 3.01
C ALA A 67 -13.28 -4.67 3.51
N SER A 68 -13.33 -4.90 4.83
CA SER A 68 -14.02 -6.06 5.41
C SER A 68 -15.52 -6.07 5.14
N MET A 69 -16.16 -4.90 5.04
CA MET A 69 -17.58 -4.81 4.67
C MET A 69 -17.83 -5.21 3.21
N LEU A 70 -16.81 -5.12 2.35
CA LEU A 70 -16.92 -5.40 0.92
C LEU A 70 -16.67 -6.87 0.59
N ILE A 71 -16.31 -7.72 1.55
CA ILE A 71 -16.01 -9.14 1.30
C ILE A 71 -17.15 -9.86 0.59
N ALA A 72 -18.40 -9.56 0.97
CA ALA A 72 -19.57 -10.21 0.38
C ALA A 72 -19.93 -9.66 -1.02
N SER A 73 -19.73 -8.37 -1.26
CA SER A 73 -20.19 -7.67 -2.46
C SER A 73 -19.12 -7.55 -3.54
N ASP A 74 -17.86 -7.32 -3.17
CA ASP A 74 -16.69 -7.29 -4.04
C ASP A 74 -15.46 -7.91 -3.33
N PRO A 75 -15.38 -9.26 -3.31
CA PRO A 75 -14.26 -9.97 -2.70
C PRO A 75 -12.91 -9.60 -3.32
N GLY A 76 -12.89 -9.30 -4.62
CA GLY A 76 -11.67 -8.98 -5.36
C GLY A 76 -11.08 -7.64 -4.91
N PHE A 77 -11.93 -6.62 -4.75
CA PHE A 77 -11.50 -5.33 -4.22
C PHE A 77 -11.11 -5.42 -2.75
N ALA A 78 -11.88 -6.14 -1.93
CA ALA A 78 -11.55 -6.36 -0.52
C ALA A 78 -10.17 -7.02 -0.35
N ALA A 79 -9.86 -8.03 -1.17
CA ALA A 79 -8.55 -8.69 -1.16
C ALA A 79 -7.40 -7.74 -1.53
N ARG A 80 -7.58 -6.90 -2.56
CA ARG A 80 -6.56 -5.92 -2.97
C ARG A 80 -6.26 -4.89 -1.87
N LEU A 81 -7.30 -4.34 -1.23
CA LEU A 81 -7.12 -3.42 -0.10
C LEU A 81 -6.47 -4.12 1.10
N GLY A 82 -6.82 -5.38 1.35
CA GLY A 82 -6.22 -6.17 2.42
C GLY A 82 -4.72 -6.42 2.21
N GLU A 83 -4.29 -6.67 0.97
CA GLU A 83 -2.87 -6.82 0.65
C GLU A 83 -2.11 -5.49 0.81
N TRP A 84 -2.61 -4.43 0.19
CA TRP A 84 -2.07 -3.08 0.31
C TRP A 84 -1.87 -2.65 1.78
N TYR A 85 -2.86 -2.93 2.63
CA TYR A 85 -2.79 -2.63 4.06
C TYR A 85 -1.63 -3.37 4.75
N ARG A 86 -1.43 -4.66 4.47
CA ARG A 86 -0.35 -5.45 5.06
C ARG A 86 1.02 -4.98 4.59
N GLU A 87 1.17 -4.77 3.29
CA GLU A 87 2.42 -4.30 2.67
C GLU A 87 2.86 -2.96 3.29
N ILE A 88 1.93 -2.00 3.41
CA ILE A 88 2.19 -0.70 4.03
C ILE A 88 2.67 -0.85 5.46
N LEU A 89 1.98 -1.66 6.28
CA LEU A 89 2.36 -1.81 7.69
C LEU A 89 3.74 -2.44 7.84
N ILE A 90 4.02 -3.53 7.11
CA ILE A 90 5.32 -4.20 7.15
C ILE A 90 6.43 -3.23 6.73
N ALA A 91 6.20 -2.52 5.63
CA ALA A 91 7.18 -1.62 5.09
C ALA A 91 7.40 -0.41 6.03
N ALA A 92 6.34 0.09 6.68
CA ALA A 92 6.40 1.18 7.65
C ALA A 92 7.17 0.79 8.91
N THR A 93 6.88 -0.38 9.47
CA THR A 93 7.64 -0.94 10.58
C THR A 93 9.12 -1.08 10.20
N ALA A 94 9.42 -1.62 9.02
CA ALA A 94 10.80 -1.75 8.57
C ALA A 94 11.51 -0.40 8.42
N LYS A 95 10.82 0.65 7.94
CA LYS A 95 11.39 2.00 7.85
C LYS A 95 11.76 2.55 9.23
N VAL A 96 10.84 2.50 10.17
CA VAL A 96 10.97 3.15 11.49
C VAL A 96 12.09 2.53 12.30
N HIS A 97 12.15 1.21 12.27
CA HIS A 97 13.14 0.46 13.03
C HIS A 97 14.44 0.23 12.25
N GLY A 98 14.56 0.81 11.05
CA GLY A 98 15.74 0.64 10.21
C GLY A 98 16.02 -0.84 9.86
N LEU A 99 14.97 -1.65 9.63
CA LEU A 99 15.06 -3.07 9.33
C LEU A 99 15.05 -3.33 7.81
N THR A 100 15.39 -4.56 7.44
CA THR A 100 15.28 -5.09 6.06
C THR A 100 14.05 -5.99 5.99
N VAL A 101 13.23 -5.84 4.95
CA VAL A 101 12.07 -6.71 4.70
C VAL A 101 12.56 -8.00 4.06
N ALA A 102 12.46 -9.11 4.79
CA ALA A 102 12.69 -10.43 4.24
C ALA A 102 11.39 -10.98 3.63
N THR A 103 11.32 -11.15 2.30
CA THR A 103 10.09 -11.56 1.61
C THR A 103 10.38 -12.39 0.36
N ARG A 104 9.48 -13.31 0.03
CA ARG A 104 9.48 -14.02 -1.26
C ARG A 104 8.97 -13.13 -2.39
N ASN A 105 8.04 -12.23 -2.07
CA ASN A 105 7.38 -11.37 -3.04
C ASN A 105 8.11 -10.02 -3.11
N VAL A 106 9.32 -10.03 -3.67
CA VAL A 106 10.16 -8.83 -3.73
C VAL A 106 9.46 -7.70 -4.48
N THR A 107 8.78 -8.02 -5.58
CA THR A 107 8.07 -7.08 -6.47
C THR A 107 7.03 -6.22 -5.75
N ASP A 108 6.41 -6.77 -4.72
CA ASP A 108 5.33 -6.12 -3.96
C ASP A 108 5.92 -5.00 -3.08
N PHE A 109 7.16 -5.17 -2.63
CA PHE A 109 7.84 -4.21 -1.75
C PHE A 109 8.83 -3.29 -2.46
N GLU A 110 9.22 -3.56 -3.72
CA GLU A 110 10.19 -2.76 -4.49
C GLU A 110 9.88 -1.26 -4.47
N LYS A 111 8.60 -0.93 -4.62
CA LYS A 111 8.13 0.46 -4.76
C LYS A 111 8.06 1.23 -3.44
N THR A 112 8.21 0.52 -2.32
CA THR A 112 8.32 1.13 -0.99
C THR A 112 9.72 1.73 -0.74
N GLY A 113 10.71 1.38 -1.57
CA GLY A 113 12.09 1.83 -1.38
C GLY A 113 12.70 1.35 -0.05
N ARG A 114 12.19 0.23 0.50
CA ARG A 114 12.80 -0.45 1.66
C ARG A 114 13.95 -1.34 1.21
N ARG A 115 14.86 -1.66 2.15
CA ARG A 115 15.84 -2.72 1.92
C ARG A 115 15.09 -4.04 1.88
N LEU A 116 15.28 -4.82 0.81
CA LEU A 116 14.62 -6.10 0.59
C LEU A 116 15.65 -7.23 0.61
N PHE A 117 15.23 -8.37 1.14
CA PHE A 117 16.01 -9.60 1.12
C PHE A 117 15.09 -10.76 0.74
N ASN A 118 15.48 -11.55 -0.25
CA ASN A 118 14.76 -12.76 -0.63
C ASN A 118 15.49 -14.00 -0.08
N PRO A 119 15.02 -14.60 1.03
CA PRO A 119 15.73 -15.73 1.64
C PRO A 119 15.67 -17.01 0.79
N TRP A 120 14.76 -17.11 -0.18
CA TRP A 120 14.66 -18.31 -1.04
C TRP A 120 15.74 -18.37 -2.13
N GLY A 121 16.49 -17.29 -2.35
CA GLY A 121 17.69 -17.29 -3.21
C GLY A 121 18.98 -17.57 -2.44
N TYR A 122 18.91 -17.83 -1.14
CA TYR A 122 20.08 -18.05 -0.30
C TYR A 122 20.57 -19.50 -0.42
N GLY A 123 21.81 -19.69 -0.92
CA GLY A 123 22.46 -21.02 -0.98
C GLY A 123 22.22 -21.83 -2.26
N ALA A 124 21.80 -21.19 -3.36
CA ALA A 124 21.78 -21.79 -4.69
C ALA A 124 23.10 -21.59 -5.44
#